data_AF-A0A1V3C8B6-F1
#
_entry.id   AF-A0A1V3C8B6-F1
#
_cell.length_a   1.000
_cell.length_b   1.000
_cell.length_c   1.000
_cell.angle_alpha   90.00
_cell.angle_beta   90.00
_cell.angle_gamma   90.00
#
_symmetry.space_group_name_H-M   'P 1'
#
loop_
_entity.id
_entity.type
_entity.pdbx_description
1 polymer ?
#
loop_
_entity_poly.entity_id
_entity_poly.type
_entity_poly.pdbx_seq_one_letter_code
_entity_poly.pdbx_strand_id
1 'polypeptide(L)'
;MPQQPGPGGESIWRRVTTGCLSTTRATYAQGHDAKLKGFLIEAGAGGHQVLWTGDDTVIGKTAERWAADLGWADAVREGIERKRAH
;
A
#
# COMPACT_ATOMS: atom_id res chain seq x y z
N MET A 1 9.94 -10.43 -2.25
CA MET A 1 9.84 -10.68 -3.70
C MET A 1 9.00 -11.95 -3.89
N PRO A 2 8.05 -11.95 -4.82
CA PRO A 2 8.39 -12.62 -6.08
C PRO A 2 8.38 -11.62 -7.24
N GLN A 3 9.44 -11.69 -8.03
CA GLN A 3 9.62 -10.95 -9.27
C GLN A 3 9.11 -11.84 -10.41
N GLN A 4 8.20 -11.33 -11.22
CA GLN A 4 7.82 -12.01 -12.45
C GLN A 4 8.80 -11.55 -13.56
N PRO A 5 9.57 -12.46 -14.17
CA PRO A 5 10.57 -12.08 -15.17
C PRO A 5 9.87 -11.63 -16.47
N GLY A 6 10.27 -10.47 -16.99
CA GLY A 6 9.90 -10.03 -18.34
C GLY A 6 10.59 -10.87 -19.43
N PRO A 7 10.15 -10.76 -20.70
CA PRO A 7 10.65 -11.58 -21.81
C PRO A 7 12.16 -11.42 -22.14
N GLY A 8 12.86 -10.50 -21.47
CA GLY A 8 14.33 -10.31 -21.55
C GLY A 8 15.07 -10.39 -20.21
N GLY A 9 14.44 -10.87 -19.12
CA GLY A 9 15.09 -10.97 -17.80
C GLY A 9 15.19 -9.66 -17.01
N GLU A 10 14.62 -8.58 -17.51
CA GLU A 10 14.58 -7.28 -16.84
C GLU A 10 13.45 -7.18 -15.79
N SER A 11 13.77 -6.60 -14.63
CA SER A 11 12.79 -6.30 -13.58
C SER A 11 11.92 -5.12 -14.01
N ILE A 12 10.70 -5.40 -14.45
CA ILE A 12 9.71 -4.38 -14.80
C ILE A 12 8.93 -3.93 -13.56
N TRP A 13 9.00 -2.63 -13.25
CA TRP A 13 8.21 -2.01 -12.19
C TRP A 13 6.76 -1.83 -12.67
N ARG A 14 5.80 -2.46 -11.99
CA ARG A 14 4.38 -2.22 -12.26
C ARG A 14 3.83 -1.15 -11.32
N ARG A 15 3.41 -0.02 -11.88
CA ARG A 15 2.66 0.99 -11.13
C ARG A 15 1.26 0.48 -10.81
N VAL A 16 0.91 0.40 -9.53
CA VAL A 16 -0.43 0.08 -9.05
C VAL A 16 -0.93 1.27 -8.23
N THR A 17 -2.08 1.83 -8.61
CA THR A 17 -2.69 2.96 -7.92
C THR A 17 -4.11 2.59 -7.52
N THR A 18 -4.60 3.11 -6.39
CA THR A 18 -5.99 2.92 -5.96
C THR A 18 -7.00 3.58 -6.90
N GLY A 19 -6.55 4.52 -7.74
CA GLY A 19 -7.41 5.33 -8.62
C GLY A 19 -8.30 6.31 -7.85
N CYS A 20 -8.05 6.51 -6.55
CA CYS A 20 -8.81 7.45 -5.74
C CYS A 20 -8.31 8.87 -6.01
N LEU A 21 -9.19 9.73 -6.52
CA LEU A 21 -8.93 11.16 -6.73
C LEU A 21 -9.47 12.03 -5.58
N SER A 22 -10.08 11.42 -4.57
CA SER A 22 -10.69 12.13 -3.45
C SER A 22 -9.70 12.33 -2.32
N THR A 23 -9.59 13.57 -1.86
CA THR A 23 -8.89 13.94 -0.62
C THR A 23 -9.90 13.95 0.52
N THR A 24 -9.86 12.91 1.36
CA THR A 24 -10.69 12.83 2.57
C THR A 24 -9.88 13.28 3.78
N ARG A 25 -10.52 13.93 4.76
CA ARG A 25 -9.88 14.21 6.07
C ARG A 25 -9.40 12.88 6.68
N ALA A 26 -8.31 12.90 7.45
CA ALA A 26 -7.62 11.73 8.02
C ALA A 26 -8.44 10.94 9.08
N THR A 27 -9.75 10.85 8.91
CA THR A 27 -10.64 10.02 9.71
C THR A 27 -11.19 8.96 8.78
N TYR A 28 -10.86 7.70 9.08
CA TYR A 28 -11.32 6.53 8.35
C TYR A 28 -12.83 6.58 8.10
N ALA A 29 -13.23 6.59 6.83
CA ALA A 29 -14.62 6.39 6.45
C ALA A 29 -14.77 4.98 5.88
N GLN A 30 -15.50 4.13 6.61
CA GLN A 30 -15.76 2.75 6.23
C GLN A 30 -16.42 2.71 4.84
N GLY A 31 -15.66 2.26 3.83
CA GLY A 31 -16.08 2.21 2.42
C GLY A 31 -15.19 3.02 1.48
N HIS A 32 -14.80 4.24 1.86
CA HIS A 32 -13.91 5.09 1.06
C HIS A 32 -12.47 4.56 1.09
N ASP A 33 -12.02 4.18 2.29
CA ASP A 33 -10.63 3.80 2.57
C ASP A 33 -10.36 2.30 2.45
N ALA A 34 -11.38 1.50 2.12
CA ALA A 34 -11.25 0.05 2.03
C ALA A 34 -10.22 -0.37 0.96
N LYS A 35 -10.17 0.35 -0.17
CA LYS A 35 -9.19 0.12 -1.24
C LYS A 35 -7.77 0.45 -0.78
N LEU A 36 -7.60 1.56 -0.07
CA LEU A 36 -6.28 1.97 0.43
C LEU A 36 -5.78 0.99 1.49
N LYS A 37 -6.65 0.60 2.44
CA LYS A 37 -6.32 -0.42 3.44
C LYS A 37 -5.91 -1.74 2.79
N GLY A 38 -6.69 -2.23 1.81
CA GLY A 38 -6.37 -3.44 1.06
C GLY A 38 -4.99 -3.34 0.41
N PHE A 39 -4.75 -2.25 -0.32
CA PHE A 39 -3.46 -1.96 -0.95
C PHE A 39 -2.28 -1.96 0.03
N LEU A 40 -2.42 -1.33 1.20
CA LEU A 40 -1.38 -1.35 2.24
C LEU A 40 -1.10 -2.77 2.73
N ILE A 41 -2.14 -3.60 2.91
CA ILE A 41 -1.98 -5.01 3.30
C ILE A 41 -1.22 -5.80 2.23
N GLU A 42 -1.55 -5.63 0.95
CA GLU A 42 -0.83 -6.33 -0.13
C GLU A 42 0.64 -5.89 -0.21
N ALA A 43 0.87 -4.57 -0.15
CA ALA A 43 2.21 -4.00 -0.18
C ALA A 43 3.04 -4.50 1.01
N GLY A 44 2.49 -4.47 2.23
CA GLY A 44 3.15 -4.95 3.43
C GLY A 44 3.41 -6.47 3.42
N ALA A 45 2.46 -7.27 2.94
CA ALA A 45 2.65 -8.71 2.77
C ALA A 45 3.81 -9.03 1.82
N GLY A 46 3.91 -8.29 0.71
CA GLY A 46 5.00 -8.42 -0.27
C GLY A 46 6.33 -7.78 0.14
N GLY A 47 6.37 -7.01 1.23
CA GLY A 47 7.54 -6.26 1.69
C GLY A 47 7.87 -5.04 0.82
N HIS A 48 6.86 -4.44 0.19
CA HIS A 48 7.00 -3.31 -0.72
C HIS A 48 6.90 -1.97 0.00
N GLN A 49 7.63 -0.97 -0.51
CA GLN A 49 7.40 0.42 -0.14
C GLN A 49 6.18 0.98 -0.87
N VAL A 50 5.47 1.87 -0.19
CA VAL A 50 4.35 2.61 -0.74
C VAL A 50 4.77 4.06 -0.91
N LEU A 51 4.58 4.57 -2.11
CA LEU A 51 4.90 5.94 -2.50
C LEU A 51 3.61 6.77 -2.55
N TRP A 52 3.61 7.90 -1.87
CA TRP A 52 2.64 8.97 -2.08
C TRP A 52 3.28 10.06 -2.92
N THR A 53 2.56 10.54 -3.93
CA THR A 53 3.00 11.59 -4.85
C THR A 53 1.99 12.72 -4.84
N GLY A 54 2.40 13.91 -4.42
CA GLY A 54 1.56 15.11 -4.40
C GLY A 54 2.42 16.36 -4.20
N ASP A 55 1.99 17.50 -4.74
CA ASP A 55 2.65 18.81 -4.61
C ASP A 55 4.18 18.75 -4.83
N ASP A 56 4.58 18.19 -5.98
CA ASP A 56 5.98 17.98 -6.39
C ASP A 56 6.86 17.15 -5.44
N THR A 57 6.24 16.51 -4.44
CA THR A 57 6.92 15.72 -3.42
C THR A 57 6.60 14.24 -3.58
N VAL A 58 7.63 13.41 -3.42
CA VAL A 58 7.50 11.95 -3.35
C VAL A 58 7.89 11.50 -1.96
N ILE A 59 6.96 10.88 -1.25
CA ILE A 59 7.20 10.33 0.09
C ILE A 59 7.07 8.81 0.02
N GLY A 60 8.16 8.11 0.32
CA GLY A 60 8.17 6.64 0.41
C GLY A 60 8.21 6.18 1.86
N LYS A 61 7.27 5.30 2.24
CA LYS A 61 7.25 4.65 3.56
C LYS A 61 6.80 3.20 3.41
N THR A 62 7.03 2.40 4.44
CA THR A 62 6.44 1.05 4.50
C THR A 62 4.94 1.14 4.70
N ALA A 63 4.24 0.04 4.36
CA ALA A 63 2.80 -0.04 4.55
C ALA A 63 2.39 0.17 6.02
N GLU A 64 3.16 -0.37 6.96
CA GLU A 64 2.93 -0.24 8.40
C GLU A 64 3.08 1.20 8.86
N ARG A 65 4.05 1.94 8.30
CA ARG A 65 4.25 3.35 8.66
C ARG A 65 3.15 4.23 8.11
N TRP A 66 2.71 4.00 6.87
CA TRP A 66 1.53 4.68 6.33
C TRP A 66 0.28 4.36 7.16
N ALA A 67 0.10 3.10 7.55
CA ALA A 67 -1.01 2.70 8.40
C ALA A 67 -0.97 3.40 9.76
N ALA A 68 0.20 3.54 10.39
CA ALA A 68 0.34 4.28 11.64
C ALA A 68 -0.05 5.76 11.49
N ASP A 69 0.44 6.43 10.43
CA ASP A 69 0.13 7.83 10.17
C ASP A 69 -1.38 8.05 9.88
N LEU A 70 -2.07 7.02 9.37
CA LEU A 70 -3.52 7.02 9.11
C LEU A 70 -4.36 6.51 10.30
N GLY A 71 -3.74 6.06 11.38
CA GLY A 71 -4.43 5.49 12.55
C GLY A 71 -4.95 4.05 12.36
N TRP A 72 -4.42 3.29 11.40
CA TRP A 72 -4.85 1.93 11.04
C TRP A 72 -3.80 0.85 11.32
N ALA A 73 -2.80 1.15 12.16
CA ALA A 73 -1.65 0.28 12.40
C ALA A 73 -2.06 -1.18 12.68
N ASP A 74 -2.99 -1.39 13.62
CA ASP A 74 -3.43 -2.73 14.01
C ASP A 74 -4.18 -3.45 12.90
N ALA A 75 -5.14 -2.77 12.27
CA ALA A 75 -5.98 -3.36 11.24
C ALA A 75 -5.20 -3.76 9.96
N VAL A 76 -4.12 -3.04 9.63
CA VAL A 76 -3.23 -3.36 8.51
C VAL A 76 -2.24 -4.45 8.91
N ARG A 77 -1.67 -4.39 10.12
CA ARG A 77 -0.75 -5.42 10.63
C ARG A 77 -1.41 -6.80 10.67
N GLU A 78 -2.59 -6.92 11.26
CA GLU A 78 -3.36 -8.18 11.27
C GLU A 78 -3.70 -8.66 9.85
N GLY A 79 -3.95 -7.73 8.92
CA GLY A 79 -4.17 -8.05 7.51
C GLY A 79 -2.93 -8.64 6.84
N ILE A 80 -1.76 -8.03 7.09
CA ILE A 80 -0.46 -8.48 6.55
C ILE A 80 -0.13 -9.88 7.09
N GLU A 81 -0.26 -10.09 8.40
CA GLU A 81 0.02 -11.37 9.05
C GLU A 81 -0.86 -12.49 8.48
N ARG A 82 -2.18 -12.26 8.38
CA ARG A 82 -3.11 -13.22 7.76
C ARG A 82 -2.73 -13.53 6.31
N LYS A 83 -2.31 -12.54 5.54
CA LYS A 83 -1.96 -12.71 4.12
C LYS A 83 -0.60 -13.41 3.92
N ARG A 84 0.33 -13.31 4.88
CA ARG A 84 1.60 -14.06 4.86
C ARG A 84 1.44 -15.51 5.29
N ALA A 85 0.43 -15.80 6.11
CA ALA A 85 0.13 -17.15 6.57
C ALA A 85 -0.60 -18.01 5.52
N HIS A 86 -1.02 -17.40 4.41
CA HIS A 86 -1.76 -18.00 3.31
C HIS A 86 -0.91 -18.06 2.03
#